data_AF-A0A059BCM5-F1
#
_entry.id   AF-A0A059BCM5-F1
#
_cell.length_a   1.000
_cell.length_b   1.000
_cell.length_c   1.000
_cell.angle_alpha   90.00
_cell.angle_beta   90.00
_cell.angle_gamma   90.00
#
_symmetry.space_group_name_H-M   'P 1'
#
loop_
_entity.id
_entity.type
_entity.pdbx_description
1 polymer ?
#
loop_
_entity_poly.entity_id
_entity_poly.type
_entity_poly.pdbx_seq_one_letter_code
_entity_poly.pdbx_strand_id
1 'polypeptide(L)'
;DATQAVVSGVFQINTAVNTFQHLVNTLGTPKDTPELRKKLHKTRLHIGQLVKDTSAKLKQASETDHHAGVSASKKIADAKLAKDFQAVLKEFQKAQRLAAERETAYAPLNGSSSSQSHLRI
;
A
#
# COMPACT_ATOMS: atom_id res chain seq x y z
N ASP A 1 -3.92 19.35 14.73
CA ASP A 1 -2.95 18.56 15.52
C ASP A 1 -2.28 17.53 14.61
N ALA A 2 -0.95 17.40 14.69
CA ALA A 2 -0.18 16.53 13.79
C ALA A 2 -0.44 15.04 14.05
N THR A 3 -0.59 14.65 15.32
CA THR A 3 -0.90 13.27 15.72
C THR A 3 -2.26 12.82 15.17
N GLN A 4 -3.30 13.67 15.25
CA GLN A 4 -4.61 13.38 14.63
C GLN A 4 -4.53 13.19 13.11
N ALA A 5 -3.68 13.97 12.43
CA ALA A 5 -3.50 13.84 10.99
C ALA A 5 -2.80 12.51 10.62
N VAL A 6 -1.92 11.99 11.49
CA VAL A 6 -1.32 10.66 11.35
C VAL A 6 -2.35 9.55 11.57
N VAL A 7 -3.18 9.65 12.62
CA VAL A 7 -4.27 8.69 12.89
C VAL A 7 -5.17 8.52 11.68
N SER A 8 -5.64 9.65 11.12
CA SER A 8 -6.48 9.65 9.93
C SER A 8 -5.75 9.06 8.72
N GLY A 9 -4.47 9.41 8.53
CA GLY A 9 -3.64 8.86 7.45
C GLY A 9 -3.51 7.34 7.51
N VAL A 10 -3.17 6.79 8.68
CA VAL A 10 -3.05 5.33 8.87
C VAL A 10 -4.38 4.61 8.56
N PHE A 11 -5.50 5.16 9.03
CA PHE A 11 -6.81 4.60 8.74
C PHE A 11 -7.13 4.62 7.24
N GLN A 12 -6.91 5.77 6.57
CA GLN A 12 -7.15 5.91 5.14
C GLN A 12 -6.28 4.94 4.32
N ILE A 13 -5.00 4.77 4.68
CA ILE A 13 -4.11 3.80 4.02
C ILE A 13 -4.67 2.40 4.20
N ASN A 14 -5.06 2.00 5.41
CA ASN A 14 -5.61 0.68 5.67
C ASN A 14 -6.87 0.41 4.82
N THR A 15 -7.81 1.35 4.77
CA THR A 15 -9.02 1.23 3.93
C THR A 15 -8.68 1.12 2.45
N ALA A 16 -7.74 1.94 1.96
CA ALA A 16 -7.30 1.90 0.58
C ALA A 16 -6.58 0.58 0.24
N VAL A 17 -5.76 0.03 1.16
CA VAL A 17 -5.10 -1.27 1.03
C VAL A 17 -6.11 -2.41 0.95
N ASN A 18 -7.13 -2.44 1.81
CA ASN A 18 -8.21 -3.43 1.72
C ASN A 18 -8.93 -3.37 0.37
N THR A 19 -9.24 -2.15 -0.10
CA THR A 19 -9.84 -1.94 -1.44
C THR A 19 -8.91 -2.47 -2.54
N PHE A 20 -7.61 -2.18 -2.44
CA PHE A 20 -6.61 -2.65 -3.39
C PHE A 20 -6.52 -4.18 -3.42
N GLN A 21 -6.51 -4.84 -2.26
CA GLN A 21 -6.51 -6.29 -2.17
C GLN A 21 -7.73 -6.91 -2.85
N HIS A 22 -8.93 -6.36 -2.65
CA HIS A 22 -10.13 -6.84 -3.36
C HIS A 22 -10.02 -6.71 -4.87
N LEU A 23 -9.45 -5.60 -5.37
CA LEU A 23 -9.22 -5.40 -6.81
C LEU A 23 -8.20 -6.42 -7.34
N VAL A 24 -7.09 -6.63 -6.63
CA VAL A 24 -6.06 -7.61 -6.99
C VAL A 24 -6.63 -9.03 -7.05
N ASN A 25 -7.46 -9.42 -6.07
CA ASN A 25 -8.10 -10.74 -6.04
C ASN A 25 -9.13 -10.94 -7.16
N THR A 26 -9.58 -9.85 -7.80
CA THR A 26 -10.51 -9.92 -8.92
C THR A 26 -9.78 -10.10 -10.27
N LEU A 27 -8.47 -9.84 -10.33
CA LEU A 27 -7.67 -10.05 -11.54
C LEU A 27 -7.66 -11.53 -11.95
N GLY A 28 -7.91 -11.78 -13.24
CA GLY A 28 -8.02 -13.14 -13.79
C GLY A 28 -9.35 -13.85 -13.52
N THR A 29 -10.31 -13.18 -12.90
CA THR A 29 -11.70 -13.67 -12.79
C THR A 29 -12.54 -13.10 -13.95
N PRO A 30 -13.74 -13.63 -14.26
CA PRO A 30 -14.63 -13.02 -15.25
C PRO A 30 -15.07 -11.57 -14.93
N LYS A 31 -14.78 -11.06 -13.72
CA LYS A 31 -14.99 -9.65 -13.35
C LYS A 31 -13.78 -8.75 -13.64
N ASP A 32 -12.68 -9.31 -14.12
CA ASP A 32 -11.50 -8.58 -14.55
C ASP A 32 -11.80 -7.77 -15.82
N THR A 33 -11.98 -6.47 -15.64
CA THR A 33 -12.28 -5.53 -16.73
C THR A 33 -11.19 -4.46 -16.82
N PRO A 34 -11.01 -3.82 -17.99
CA PRO A 34 -10.06 -2.71 -18.14
C PRO A 34 -10.31 -1.57 -17.15
N GLU A 35 -11.57 -1.30 -16.81
CA GLU A 35 -11.95 -0.30 -15.81
C GLU A 35 -11.51 -0.70 -14.40
N LEU A 36 -11.64 -1.98 -14.04
CA LEU A 36 -11.14 -2.52 -12.78
C LEU A 36 -9.62 -2.39 -12.68
N ARG A 37 -8.88 -2.70 -13.75
CA ARG A 37 -7.43 -2.53 -13.82
C ARG A 37 -7.01 -1.06 -13.69
N LYS A 38 -7.73 -0.14 -14.34
CA LYS A 38 -7.52 1.30 -14.18
C LYS A 38 -7.78 1.77 -12.74
N LYS A 39 -8.83 1.25 -12.09
CA LYS A 39 -9.13 1.51 -10.68
C LYS A 39 -8.03 0.98 -9.77
N LEU A 40 -7.55 -0.24 -9.99
CA LEU A 40 -6.43 -0.85 -9.27
C LEU A 40 -5.18 0.05 -9.32
N HIS A 41 -4.82 0.53 -10.52
CA HIS A 41 -3.67 1.42 -10.69
C HIS A 41 -3.87 2.75 -9.93
N LYS A 42 -5.04 3.38 -10.05
CA LYS A 42 -5.37 4.61 -9.32
C LYS A 42 -5.30 4.40 -7.80
N THR A 43 -5.86 3.31 -7.28
CA THR A 43 -5.80 2.97 -5.86
C THR A 43 -4.36 2.77 -5.39
N ARG A 44 -3.51 2.10 -6.18
CA ARG A 44 -2.08 1.95 -5.89
C ARG A 44 -1.37 3.30 -5.75
N LEU A 45 -1.59 4.23 -6.69
CA LEU A 45 -1.02 5.57 -6.65
C LEU A 45 -1.53 6.37 -5.44
N HIS A 46 -2.83 6.27 -5.16
CA HIS A 46 -3.45 6.94 -4.02
C HIS A 46 -2.86 6.47 -2.69
N ILE A 47 -2.68 5.16 -2.51
CA ILE A 47 -2.00 4.61 -1.32
C ILE A 47 -0.58 5.18 -1.21
N GLY A 48 0.17 5.20 -2.31
CA GLY A 48 1.52 5.78 -2.34
C GLY A 48 1.55 7.25 -1.89
N GLN A 49 0.55 8.04 -2.27
CA GLN A 49 0.43 9.43 -1.83
C GLN A 49 0.10 9.53 -0.34
N LEU A 50 -0.89 8.76 0.13
CA LEU A 50 -1.26 8.71 1.55
C LEU A 50 -0.08 8.30 2.44
N VAL A 51 0.73 7.34 2.00
CA VAL A 51 1.94 6.89 2.71
C VAL A 51 2.95 8.04 2.83
N LYS A 52 3.21 8.77 1.75
CA LYS A 52 4.13 9.93 1.77
C LYS A 52 3.64 11.01 2.74
N ASP A 53 2.36 11.39 2.63
CA ASP A 53 1.77 12.44 3.46
C ASP A 53 1.73 12.04 4.94
N THR A 54 1.37 10.79 5.23
CA THR A 54 1.33 10.26 6.61
C THR A 54 2.72 10.16 7.20
N SER A 55 3.73 9.74 6.42
CA SER A 55 5.12 9.69 6.87
C SER A 55 5.67 11.07 7.20
N ALA A 56 5.38 12.09 6.38
CA ALA A 56 5.78 13.46 6.65
C ALA A 56 5.16 14.00 7.95
N LYS A 57 3.86 13.73 8.15
CA LYS A 57 3.13 14.12 9.38
C LYS A 57 3.65 13.39 10.62
N LEU A 58 4.00 12.10 10.49
CA LEU A 58 4.56 11.30 11.59
C LEU A 58 5.91 11.85 12.02
N LYS A 59 6.76 12.27 11.06
CA LYS A 59 8.03 12.93 11.36
C LYS A 59 7.81 14.25 12.11
N GLN A 60 6.90 15.10 11.62
CA GLN A 60 6.58 16.38 12.27
C GLN A 60 6.03 16.21 13.68
N ALA A 61 5.17 15.20 13.90
CA ALA A 61 4.66 14.88 15.24
C ALA A 61 5.82 14.53 16.18
N SER A 62 6.73 13.67 15.74
CA SER A 62 7.91 13.26 16.53
C SER A 62 8.88 14.42 16.81
N GLU A 63 9.10 15.33 15.87
CA GLU A 63 9.96 16.52 16.04
C GLU A 63 9.35 17.52 17.03
N THR A 64 8.04 17.76 16.93
CA THR A 64 7.30 18.62 17.88
C THR A 64 7.39 18.08 19.30
N ASP A 65 7.39 16.75 19.47
CA ASP A 65 7.45 16.13 20.79
C ASP A 65 8.80 16.25 21.49
N HIS A 66 9.88 16.39 20.72
CA HIS A 66 11.22 16.61 21.28
C HIS A 66 11.40 18.05 21.79
N HIS A 67 10.73 19.03 21.18
CA HIS A 67 10.83 20.44 21.56
C HIS A 67 9.90 20.83 22.71
N ALA A 68 8.79 20.12 22.91
CA ALA A 68 7.71 20.56 23.81
C ALA A 68 7.69 19.89 25.20
N GLY A 69 8.63 19.00 25.53
CA GLY A 69 8.63 18.31 26.83
C GLY A 69 7.38 17.45 27.03
N VAL A 70 7.19 16.48 26.15
CA VAL A 70 5.92 15.75 26.03
C VAL A 70 5.71 14.69 27.10
N SER A 71 4.46 14.54 27.57
CA SER A 71 4.05 13.53 28.55
C SER A 71 4.27 12.10 28.03
N ALA A 72 4.60 11.18 28.95
CA ALA A 72 4.84 9.78 28.61
C ALA A 72 3.67 9.14 27.83
N SER A 73 2.43 9.56 28.11
CA SER A 73 1.22 9.09 27.43
C SER A 73 1.20 9.41 25.94
N LYS A 74 1.65 10.60 25.53
CA LYS A 74 1.69 10.99 24.12
C LYS A 74 2.79 10.22 23.38
N LYS A 75 3.98 10.07 23.97
CA LYS A 75 5.04 9.20 23.44
C LYS A 75 4.58 7.76 23.17
N ILE A 76 3.76 7.19 24.06
CA ILE A 76 3.19 5.85 23.88
C ILE A 76 2.21 5.83 22.69
N ALA A 77 1.36 6.85 22.57
CA ALA A 77 0.41 6.97 21.46
C ALA A 77 1.13 7.09 20.10
N ASP A 78 2.16 7.92 20.00
CA ASP A 78 2.92 8.08 18.76
C ASP A 78 3.71 6.82 18.41
N ALA A 79 4.29 6.13 19.40
CA ALA A 79 4.94 4.83 19.19
C ALA A 79 3.95 3.76 18.69
N LYS A 80 2.71 3.76 19.19
CA LYS A 80 1.65 2.88 18.71
C LYS A 80 1.29 3.22 17.25
N LEU A 81 1.12 4.50 16.92
CA LEU A 81 0.83 4.94 15.56
C LEU A 81 1.93 4.57 14.57
N ALA A 82 3.19 4.68 14.97
CA ALA A 82 4.31 4.23 14.14
C ALA A 82 4.24 2.71 13.87
N LYS A 83 3.90 1.90 14.87
CA LYS A 83 3.70 0.45 14.70
C LYS A 83 2.51 0.13 13.79
N ASP A 84 1.38 0.79 13.99
CA ASP A 84 0.18 0.63 13.15
C ASP A 84 0.49 1.01 11.69
N PHE A 85 1.17 2.14 11.47
CA PHE A 85 1.62 2.57 10.15
C PHE A 85 2.53 1.53 9.49
N GLN A 86 3.53 1.01 10.22
CA GLN A 86 4.42 -0.04 9.71
C GLN A 86 3.67 -1.34 9.35
N ALA A 87 2.67 -1.73 10.15
CA ALA A 87 1.86 -2.91 9.86
C ALA A 87 1.10 -2.74 8.54
N VAL A 88 0.45 -1.59 8.35
CA VAL A 88 -0.27 -1.29 7.12
C VAL A 88 0.66 -1.23 5.90
N LEU A 89 1.88 -0.70 6.04
CA LEU A 89 2.87 -0.71 4.95
C LEU A 89 3.27 -2.13 4.54
N LYS A 90 3.45 -3.04 5.50
CA LYS A 90 3.76 -4.45 5.19
C LYS A 90 2.62 -5.10 4.40
N GLU A 91 1.38 -4.83 4.79
CA GLU A 91 0.20 -5.34 4.07
C GLU A 91 0.10 -4.76 2.66
N PHE A 92 0.40 -3.47 2.49
CA PHE A 92 0.46 -2.86 1.16
C PHE A 92 1.55 -3.50 0.29
N GLN A 93 2.74 -3.72 0.83
CA GLN A 93 3.84 -4.37 0.11
C GLN A 93 3.48 -5.79 -0.35
N LYS A 94 2.84 -6.58 0.51
CA LYS A 94 2.33 -7.91 0.13
C LYS A 94 1.30 -7.82 -0.99
N ALA A 95 0.35 -6.89 -0.88
CA ALA A 95 -0.67 -6.68 -1.89
C ALA A 95 -0.06 -6.22 -3.24
N GLN A 96 1.00 -5.40 -3.23
CA GLN A 96 1.71 -4.99 -4.44
C GLN A 96 2.40 -6.18 -5.13
N ARG A 97 3.00 -7.10 -4.38
CA ARG A 97 3.60 -8.32 -4.94
C ARG A 97 2.54 -9.18 -5.61
N LEU A 98 1.44 -9.45 -4.89
CA LEU A 98 0.33 -10.20 -5.43
C LEU A 98 -0.26 -9.53 -6.69
N ALA A 99 -0.37 -8.20 -6.70
CA ALA A 99 -0.78 -7.44 -7.87
C ALA A 99 0.15 -7.70 -9.05
N ALA A 100 1.46 -7.58 -8.87
CA ALA A 100 2.44 -7.80 -9.93
C ALA A 100 2.41 -9.24 -10.47
N GLU A 101 2.27 -10.24 -9.60
CA GLU A 101 2.13 -11.65 -9.97
C GLU A 101 0.87 -11.88 -10.83
N ARG A 102 -0.27 -11.33 -10.39
CA ARG A 102 -1.56 -11.44 -11.09
C ARG A 102 -1.58 -10.66 -12.40
N GLU A 103 -1.08 -9.43 -12.41
CA GLU A 103 -0.96 -8.60 -13.61
C GLU A 103 -0.08 -9.29 -14.66
N THR A 104 0.99 -9.98 -14.23
CA THR A 104 1.85 -10.77 -15.13
C THR A 104 1.13 -12.02 -15.65
N ALA A 105 0.47 -12.77 -14.77
CA ALA A 105 -0.23 -14.01 -15.13
C ALA A 105 -1.43 -13.77 -16.07
N TYR A 106 -2.09 -12.63 -15.95
CA TYR A 106 -3.29 -12.28 -16.72
C TYR A 106 -3.09 -11.08 -17.65
N ALA A 107 -1.84 -10.67 -17.91
CA ALA A 107 -1.56 -9.73 -18.99
C ALA A 107 -2.03 -10.37 -20.31
N PRO A 108 -2.72 -9.62 -21.19
CA PRO A 108 -2.94 -10.11 -22.54
C PRO A 108 -1.56 -10.49 -23.11
N LEU A 109 -1.46 -11.69 -23.67
CA LEU A 109 -0.25 -12.22 -24.31
C LEU A 109 0.08 -11.36 -25.53
N ASN A 110 0.57 -10.14 -25.31
CA ASN A 110 1.20 -9.33 -26.33
C ASN A 110 2.63 -9.87 -26.48
N GLY A 111 2.72 -11.01 -27.17
CA GLY A 111 3.89 -11.59 -27.82
C GLY A 111 5.23 -11.42 -27.11
N SER A 112 5.66 -12.45 -26.38
CA SER A 112 7.04 -12.93 -26.39
C SER A 112 7.08 -14.32 -25.74
N SER A 113 6.81 -15.32 -26.56
CA SER A 113 7.39 -16.64 -26.36
C SER A 113 8.91 -16.51 -26.52
N SER A 114 9.68 -16.72 -25.45
CA SER A 114 11.11 -17.07 -25.44
C SER A 114 11.52 -17.27 -23.98
N SER A 115 11.92 -18.42 -23.47
CA SER A 115 12.43 -19.63 -24.11
C SER A 115 12.08 -20.84 -23.24
N GLN A 116 11.19 -21.70 -23.74
CA GLN A 116 11.21 -23.11 -23.35
C GLN A 116 12.23 -23.78 -24.28
N SER A 117 13.51 -23.73 -23.89
CA SER A 117 14.55 -24.50 -24.57
C SER A 117 14.41 -25.97 -24.19
N HIS A 118 13.52 -26.67 -24.88
CA HIS A 118 13.53 -28.12 -25.00
C HIS A 118 13.92 -28.41 -26.45
N LEU A 119 15.21 -28.66 -26.71
CA LEU A 119 15.63 -29.33 -27.92
C LEU A 119 16.53 -30.49 -27.55
N ARG A 120 15.98 -31.68 -27.79
CA ARG A 120 16.68 -32.95 -27.91
C ARG A 120 17.80 -32.82 -28.95
N ILE A 121 19.00 -33.27 -28.60
CA ILE A 121 19.82 -34.20 -29.41
C ILE A 121 20.50 -35.14 -28.41
#